data_AF-A0AB38E7U3-F1
#
_entry.id   AF-A0AB38E7U3-F1
#
_cell.length_a   1.000
_cell.length_b   1.000
_cell.length_c   1.000
_cell.angle_alpha   90.00
_cell.angle_beta   90.00
_cell.angle_gamma   90.00
#
_symmetry.space_group_name_H-M   'P 1'
#
loop_
_entity.id
_entity.type
_entity.pdbx_description
1 polymer ?
#
loop_
_entity_poly.entity_id
_entity_poly.type
_entity_poly.pdbx_seq_one_letter_code
_entity_poly.pdbx_strand_id
1 'polypeptide(L)'
;MSRKVAARKSRIHGNGMFALAPLRKGERIIQYKGRLRTHAEVDADDTGDVESGHTFLFTLSDDYVLDANYEGNVARWINHSCDPNCEAVIEEAEGDDRRKDKIFIEAKRDIKPGEELTYNYGVTLAERHTPRLKKIWECRCGSKNCTGTMLQPKR
;
A
#
# COMPACT_ATOMS: atom_id res chain seq x y z
N MET A 1 3.54 -19.15 15.83
CA MET A 1 2.37 -18.24 15.84
C MET A 1 1.54 -18.50 14.61
N SER A 2 0.23 -18.74 14.77
CA SER A 2 -0.69 -18.96 13.64
C SER A 2 -0.76 -17.71 12.77
N ARG A 3 -0.70 -17.90 11.45
CA ARG A 3 -0.79 -16.79 10.48
C ARG A 3 -2.17 -16.15 10.57
N LYS A 4 -2.26 -14.87 10.97
CA LYS A 4 -3.53 -14.15 11.11
C LYS A 4 -4.07 -13.55 9.80
N VAL A 5 -3.33 -13.65 8.70
CA VAL A 5 -3.69 -13.04 7.41
C VAL A 5 -3.34 -13.94 6.22
N ALA A 6 -4.12 -13.87 5.14
CA ALA A 6 -3.83 -14.60 3.90
C ALA A 6 -4.30 -13.83 2.66
N ALA A 7 -3.65 -14.11 1.52
CA ALA A 7 -4.10 -13.61 0.23
C ALA A 7 -5.29 -14.42 -0.28
N ARG A 8 -6.29 -13.73 -0.85
CA ARG A 8 -7.44 -14.32 -1.55
C ARG A 8 -7.82 -13.43 -2.74
N LYS A 9 -8.75 -13.87 -3.59
CA LYS A 9 -9.30 -12.99 -4.64
C LYS A 9 -10.09 -11.85 -4.00
N SER A 10 -9.84 -10.65 -4.49
CA SER A 10 -10.49 -9.42 -4.03
C SER A 10 -11.63 -9.02 -4.96
N ARG A 11 -12.63 -8.36 -4.39
CA ARG A 11 -13.67 -7.68 -5.17
C ARG A 11 -13.24 -6.27 -5.61
N ILE A 12 -12.21 -5.71 -4.99
CA ILE A 12 -11.65 -4.40 -5.33
C ILE A 12 -10.77 -4.54 -6.57
N HIS A 13 -9.72 -5.35 -6.48
CA HIS A 13 -8.79 -5.56 -7.58
C HIS A 13 -7.95 -6.84 -7.37
N GLY A 14 -7.83 -7.68 -8.40
CA GLY A 14 -6.92 -8.84 -8.42
C GLY A 14 -6.97 -9.72 -7.16
N ASN A 15 -5.93 -9.62 -6.34
CA ASN A 15 -5.84 -10.27 -5.03
C ASN A 15 -5.96 -9.23 -3.91
N GLY A 16 -6.44 -9.68 -2.76
CA GLY A 16 -6.55 -8.90 -1.51
C GLY A 16 -5.87 -9.65 -0.37
N MET A 17 -5.50 -8.95 0.71
CA MET A 17 -5.10 -9.59 1.97
C MET A 17 -6.27 -9.56 2.96
N PHE A 18 -6.58 -10.70 3.58
CA PHE A 18 -7.75 -10.87 4.43
C PHE A 18 -7.36 -11.32 5.83
N ALA A 19 -8.10 -10.85 6.84
CA ALA A 19 -7.98 -11.32 8.20
C ALA A 19 -8.49 -12.77 8.32
N LEU A 20 -7.71 -13.64 8.96
CA LEU A 20 -8.08 -15.03 9.31
C LEU A 20 -8.49 -15.15 10.79
N ALA A 21 -8.14 -14.16 11.60
CA ALA A 21 -8.44 -14.06 13.01
C ALA A 21 -8.81 -12.61 13.35
N PRO A 22 -9.42 -12.34 14.51
CA PRO A 22 -9.63 -10.96 14.96
C PRO A 22 -8.29 -10.21 15.07
N LEU A 23 -8.26 -8.99 14.55
CA LEU A 23 -7.15 -8.04 14.69
C LEU A 23 -7.65 -6.84 15.50
N ARG A 24 -6.91 -6.44 16.51
CA ARG A 24 -7.29 -5.31 17.37
C ARG A 24 -6.81 -3.99 16.79
N LYS A 25 -7.50 -2.89 17.08
CA LYS A 25 -6.98 -1.54 16.82
C LYS A 25 -5.56 -1.38 17.38
N GLY A 26 -4.66 -0.80 16.59
CA GLY A 26 -3.24 -0.62 16.91
C GLY A 26 -2.40 -1.89 16.81
N GLU A 27 -2.98 -3.03 16.42
CA GLU A 27 -2.20 -4.24 16.20
C GLU A 27 -1.34 -4.08 14.95
N ARG A 28 -0.03 -4.30 15.11
CA ARG A 28 0.92 -4.45 14.01
C ARG A 28 0.74 -5.80 13.34
N ILE A 29 0.17 -5.78 12.14
CA ILE A 29 -0.31 -6.97 11.43
C ILE A 29 0.84 -7.68 10.71
N ILE A 30 1.59 -6.93 9.90
CA ILE A 30 2.65 -7.47 9.06
C ILE A 30 3.63 -6.36 8.65
N GLN A 31 4.91 -6.69 8.52
CA GLN A 31 5.88 -5.83 7.84
C GLN A 31 5.61 -5.87 6.33
N TYR A 32 5.55 -4.72 5.67
CA TYR A 32 5.59 -4.66 4.21
C TYR A 32 7.03 -4.91 3.76
N LYS A 33 7.25 -5.94 2.93
CA LYS A 33 8.58 -6.33 2.46
C LYS A 33 8.70 -6.12 0.96
N GLY A 34 9.91 -5.85 0.52
CA GLY A 34 10.31 -5.71 -0.87
C GLY A 34 11.82 -5.46 -0.95
N ARG A 35 12.33 -5.30 -2.17
CA ARG A 35 13.71 -4.89 -2.40
C ARG A 35 13.84 -3.40 -2.13
N LEU A 36 14.83 -3.01 -1.34
CA LEU A 36 15.19 -1.61 -1.16
C LEU A 36 15.90 -1.10 -2.42
N ARG A 37 15.40 -0.01 -2.99
CA ARG A 37 15.92 0.64 -4.19
C ARG A 37 15.96 2.14 -3.97
N THR A 38 16.77 2.85 -4.73
CA THR A 38 16.72 4.31 -4.84
C THR A 38 15.60 4.73 -5.79
N HIS A 39 15.13 5.97 -5.69
CA HIS A 39 14.17 6.53 -6.64
C HIS A 39 14.67 6.45 -8.09
N ALA A 40 15.94 6.77 -8.34
CA ALA A 40 16.55 6.69 -9.66
C ALA A 40 16.57 5.26 -10.25
N GLU A 41 16.77 4.24 -9.42
CA GLU A 41 16.69 2.85 -9.87
C GLU A 41 15.26 2.42 -10.24
N VAL A 42 14.25 2.98 -9.58
CA VAL A 42 12.83 2.69 -9.87
C VAL A 42 12.40 3.38 -11.16
N ASP A 43 12.79 4.64 -11.33
CA ASP A 43 12.48 5.43 -12.54
C ASP A 43 13.08 4.83 -13.81
N ALA A 44 14.21 4.11 -13.69
CA ALA A 44 14.90 3.49 -14.81
C ALA A 44 14.36 2.10 -15.23
N ASP A 45 13.53 1.44 -14.41
CA ASP A 45 13.13 0.03 -14.57
C ASP A 45 11.66 -0.15 -14.99
N ASP A 46 11.01 0.90 -15.51
CA ASP A 46 9.59 0.99 -15.89
C ASP A 46 8.57 0.65 -14.77
N THR A 47 9.00 0.13 -13.62
CA THR A 47 8.13 -0.15 -12.46
C THR A 47 7.54 1.11 -11.85
N GLY A 48 8.17 2.27 -12.11
CA GLY A 48 7.68 3.60 -11.76
C GLY A 48 6.75 4.23 -12.82
N ASP A 49 6.44 3.56 -13.93
CA ASP A 49 5.62 4.16 -15.00
C ASP A 49 4.22 4.51 -14.48
N VAL A 50 3.92 5.81 -14.41
CA VAL A 50 2.62 6.35 -13.98
C VAL A 50 1.47 5.87 -14.87
N GLU A 51 1.75 5.55 -16.14
CA GLU A 51 0.75 5.07 -17.10
C GLU A 51 0.39 3.59 -16.89
N SER A 52 1.27 2.81 -16.25
CA SER A 52 1.02 1.42 -15.89
C SER A 52 0.12 1.26 -14.66
N GLY A 53 0.04 2.29 -13.81
CA GLY A 53 -0.61 2.23 -12.51
C GLY A 53 0.04 1.25 -11.53
N HIS A 54 1.34 0.95 -11.66
CA HIS A 54 2.03 -0.02 -10.82
C HIS A 54 1.95 0.32 -9.31
N THR A 55 1.42 -0.62 -8.51
CA THR A 55 0.97 -0.38 -7.11
C THR A 55 1.78 -1.08 -6.02
N PHE A 56 3.05 -1.46 -6.26
CA PHE A 56 3.85 -2.21 -5.27
C PHE A 56 5.07 -1.45 -4.73
N LEU A 57 5.18 -0.17 -5.08
CA LEU A 57 6.21 0.74 -4.60
C LEU A 57 5.73 1.43 -3.33
N PHE A 58 6.62 1.55 -2.35
CA PHE A 58 6.38 2.28 -1.13
C PHE A 58 7.56 3.21 -0.85
N THR A 59 7.32 4.52 -0.83
CA THR A 59 8.36 5.49 -0.45
C THR A 59 8.70 5.30 1.02
N LEU A 60 9.94 4.90 1.29
CA LEU A 60 10.44 4.67 2.65
C LEU A 60 11.06 5.95 3.22
N SER A 61 11.80 6.68 2.38
CA SER A 61 12.42 7.97 2.70
C SER A 61 12.61 8.80 1.43
N ASP A 62 13.23 9.98 1.56
CA ASP A 62 13.61 10.82 0.42
C ASP A 62 14.58 10.12 -0.54
N ASP A 63 15.37 9.17 -0.04
CA ASP A 63 16.38 8.45 -0.83
C ASP A 63 15.92 7.07 -1.31
N TYR A 64 15.00 6.43 -0.56
CA TYR A 64 14.69 5.02 -0.74
C TYR A 64 13.22 4.70 -0.98
N VAL A 65 13.01 3.74 -1.86
CA VAL A 65 11.74 3.11 -2.20
C VAL A 65 11.84 1.61 -1.91
N LEU A 66 10.80 1.07 -1.29
CA LEU A 66 10.65 -0.36 -1.10
C LEU A 66 9.78 -0.92 -2.24
N ASP A 67 10.37 -1.75 -3.09
CA ASP A 67 9.73 -2.31 -4.27
C ASP A 67 9.31 -3.77 -4.02
N ALA A 68 8.03 -4.01 -3.77
CA ALA A 68 7.50 -5.34 -3.50
C ALA A 68 7.24 -6.18 -4.77
N ASN A 69 7.60 -5.70 -5.96
CA ASN A 69 7.73 -6.56 -7.14
C ASN A 69 8.82 -7.61 -6.93
N TYR A 70 9.90 -7.22 -6.24
CA TYR A 70 11.05 -8.05 -5.93
C TYR A 70 11.07 -8.36 -4.44
N GLU A 71 11.24 -9.63 -4.07
CA GLU A 71 11.38 -10.04 -2.65
C GLU A 71 10.21 -9.63 -1.73
N GLY A 72 9.03 -9.40 -2.33
CA GLY A 72 7.82 -9.03 -1.62
C GLY A 72 7.20 -10.16 -0.78
N ASN A 73 6.32 -9.79 0.15
CA ASN A 73 5.51 -10.75 0.90
C ASN A 73 4.01 -10.55 0.63
N VAL A 74 3.15 -11.24 1.39
CA VAL A 74 1.68 -11.18 1.20
C VAL A 74 1.09 -9.77 1.36
N ALA A 75 1.78 -8.85 2.03
CA ALA A 75 1.31 -7.47 2.24
C ALA A 75 1.19 -6.69 0.94
N ARG A 76 1.93 -7.07 -0.12
CA ARG A 76 1.81 -6.45 -1.46
C ARG A 76 0.40 -6.54 -2.04
N TRP A 77 -0.42 -7.49 -1.58
CA TRP A 77 -1.79 -7.67 -2.05
C TRP A 77 -2.82 -6.84 -1.28
N ILE A 78 -2.41 -5.99 -0.35
CA ILE A 78 -3.36 -5.11 0.34
C ILE A 78 -3.82 -4.02 -0.63
N ASN A 79 -5.14 -3.92 -0.84
CA ASN A 79 -5.73 -2.98 -1.79
C ASN A 79 -5.92 -1.57 -1.21
N HIS A 80 -6.10 -0.60 -2.11
CA HIS A 80 -6.49 0.75 -1.74
C HIS A 80 -7.94 0.82 -1.24
N SER A 81 -8.19 1.65 -0.23
CA SER A 81 -9.53 2.14 0.11
C SER A 81 -9.50 3.62 0.49
N CYS A 82 -10.52 4.37 0.07
CA CYS A 82 -10.75 5.74 0.52
C CYS A 82 -11.24 5.80 1.98
N ASP A 83 -11.78 4.69 2.50
CA ASP A 83 -12.14 4.50 3.91
C ASP A 83 -11.49 3.20 4.42
N PRO A 84 -10.17 3.23 4.70
CA PRO A 84 -9.41 2.02 5.00
C PRO A 84 -9.54 1.58 6.46
N ASN A 85 -9.35 0.28 6.70
CA ASN A 85 -9.27 -0.30 8.04
C ASN A 85 -7.82 -0.47 8.55
N CYS A 86 -6.83 -0.25 7.70
CA CYS A 86 -5.41 -0.26 8.06
C CYS A 86 -4.70 1.05 7.64
N GLU A 87 -3.53 1.27 8.22
CA GLU A 87 -2.56 2.28 7.80
C GLU A 87 -1.17 1.68 7.70
N ALA A 88 -0.31 2.35 6.93
CA ALA A 88 1.10 2.03 6.85
C ALA A 88 1.87 2.99 7.77
N VAL A 89 2.72 2.42 8.61
CA VAL A 89 3.53 3.13 9.60
C VAL A 89 5.00 2.86 9.28
N ILE A 90 5.78 3.93 9.18
CA ILE A 90 7.24 3.85 9.05
C ILE A 90 7.82 3.75 10.46
N GLU A 91 8.58 2.68 10.70
CA GLU A 91 9.45 2.53 11.85
C GLU A 91 10.86 2.92 11.42
N GLU A 92 11.32 4.07 11.91
CA GLU A 92 12.68 4.53 11.73
C GLU A 92 13.65 3.68 12.55
N ALA A 93 14.75 3.26 11.94
CA ALA A 93 15.81 2.60 12.66
C ALA A 93 16.60 3.59 13.54
N GLU A 94 17.23 3.06 14.59
CA GLU A 94 18.16 3.84 15.40
C GLU A 94 19.40 4.27 14.59
N GLY A 95 19.84 5.51 14.79
CA GLY A 95 20.96 6.13 14.08
C GLY A 95 20.58 6.63 12.68
N ASP A 96 21.54 7.14 11.91
CA ASP A 96 21.23 7.89 10.67
C ASP A 96 21.01 7.01 9.42
N ASP A 97 21.17 5.68 9.51
CA ASP A 97 21.09 4.78 8.37
C ASP A 97 19.63 4.42 7.99
N ARG A 98 19.01 5.28 7.19
CA ARG A 98 17.62 5.17 6.71
C ARG A 98 17.34 3.91 5.87
N ARG A 99 18.37 3.18 5.41
CA ARG A 99 18.19 1.89 4.71
C ARG A 99 17.60 0.81 5.62
N LYS A 100 17.67 1.00 6.93
CA LYS A 100 17.17 0.06 7.94
C LYS A 100 15.74 0.34 8.37
N ASP A 101 15.15 1.45 7.90
CA ASP A 101 13.76 1.80 8.17
C ASP A 101 12.84 0.72 7.62
N LYS A 102 11.68 0.55 8.25
CA LYS A 102 10.73 -0.51 7.90
C LYS A 102 9.33 0.05 7.81
N ILE A 103 8.55 -0.51 6.89
CA ILE A 103 7.12 -0.24 6.83
C ILE A 103 6.35 -1.38 7.48
N PHE A 104 5.43 -1.02 8.35
CA PHE A 104 4.48 -1.94 8.96
C PHE A 104 3.06 -1.55 8.61
N ILE A 105 2.19 -2.55 8.48
CA ILE A 105 0.76 -2.35 8.35
C ILE A 105 0.12 -2.54 9.72
N GLU A 106 -0.61 -1.52 10.18
CA GLU A 106 -1.28 -1.49 11.47
C GLU A 106 -2.79 -1.34 11.31
N ALA A 107 -3.56 -1.91 12.23
CA ALA A 107 -5.02 -1.83 12.21
C ALA A 107 -5.52 -0.49 12.79
N LYS A 108 -6.34 0.26 12.05
CA LYS A 108 -6.93 1.53 12.51
C LYS A 108 -8.14 1.36 13.43
N ARG A 109 -8.75 0.18 13.36
CA ARG A 109 -9.92 -0.26 14.14
C ARG A 109 -9.84 -1.76 14.37
N ASP A 110 -10.75 -2.30 15.16
CA ASP A 110 -10.91 -3.75 15.24
C ASP A 110 -11.39 -4.31 13.89
N ILE A 111 -10.81 -5.44 13.48
CA ILE A 111 -11.06 -6.11 12.20
C ILE A 111 -11.45 -7.56 12.46
N LYS A 112 -12.61 -7.95 11.92
CA LYS A 112 -13.18 -9.29 12.05
C LYS A 112 -12.52 -10.26 11.05
N PRO A 113 -12.48 -11.56 11.36
CA PRO A 113 -12.12 -12.58 10.39
C PRO A 113 -12.96 -12.45 9.11
N GLY A 114 -12.32 -12.58 7.96
CA GLY A 114 -12.94 -12.48 6.64
C GLY A 114 -13.01 -11.07 6.06
N GLU A 115 -12.74 -10.02 6.84
CA GLU A 115 -12.60 -8.67 6.29
C GLU A 115 -11.33 -8.55 5.42
N GLU A 116 -11.45 -7.85 4.30
CA GLU A 116 -10.31 -7.45 3.47
C GLU A 116 -9.58 -6.29 4.16
N LEU A 117 -8.26 -6.40 4.26
CA LEU A 117 -7.39 -5.35 4.76
C LEU A 117 -7.12 -4.37 3.62
N THR A 118 -7.21 -3.08 3.92
CA THR A 118 -7.00 -1.99 2.97
C THR A 118 -6.32 -0.81 3.66
N TYR A 119 -5.48 -0.08 2.94
CA TYR A 119 -4.94 1.22 3.38
C TYR A 119 -5.09 2.26 2.27
N ASN A 120 -4.93 3.54 2.61
CA ASN A 120 -4.90 4.58 1.59
C ASN A 120 -3.48 4.66 1.01
N TYR A 121 -3.31 4.27 -0.25
CA TYR A 121 -2.02 4.27 -0.95
C TYR A 121 -1.29 5.62 -0.97
N GLY A 122 -1.98 6.75 -0.75
CA GLY A 122 -1.29 8.04 -0.70
C GLY A 122 -0.70 8.49 -2.04
N VAL A 123 -1.16 7.95 -3.18
CA VAL A 123 -0.59 8.24 -4.50
C VAL A 123 -0.71 9.73 -4.82
N THR A 124 0.43 10.39 -5.01
CA THR A 124 0.55 11.77 -5.45
C THR A 124 1.26 11.80 -6.80
N LEU A 125 0.74 12.60 -7.74
CA LEU A 125 1.36 12.81 -9.05
C LEU A 125 1.71 14.29 -9.22
N ALA A 126 2.89 14.55 -9.79
CA ALA A 126 3.33 15.91 -10.11
C ALA A 126 2.45 16.51 -11.22
N GLU A 127 2.04 15.69 -12.19
CA GLU A 127 1.25 16.06 -13.36
C GLU A 127 -0.18 16.43 -12.98
N ARG A 128 -0.83 17.25 -13.80
CA ARG A 128 -2.26 17.57 -13.64
C ARG A 128 -3.09 16.28 -13.71
N HIS A 129 -4.05 16.12 -12.79
CA HIS A 129 -4.96 14.96 -12.79
C HIS A 129 -5.99 15.06 -13.93
N THR A 130 -5.57 14.66 -15.13
CA THR A 130 -6.42 14.59 -16.32
C THR A 130 -7.48 13.49 -16.15
N PRO A 131 -8.60 13.53 -16.91
CA PRO A 131 -9.56 12.43 -16.93
C PRO A 131 -8.94 11.07 -17.26
N ARG A 132 -7.95 11.05 -18.17
CA ARG A 132 -7.17 9.84 -18.50
C ARG A 132 -6.42 9.31 -17.28
N LEU A 133 -5.64 10.13 -16.59
CA LEU A 133 -4.89 9.70 -15.40
C LEU A 133 -5.83 9.23 -14.28
N LYS A 134 -6.93 9.94 -14.03
CA LYS A 134 -7.94 9.49 -13.06
C LYS A 134 -8.56 8.14 -13.43
N LYS A 135 -8.65 7.82 -14.72
CA LYS A 135 -9.16 6.53 -15.20
C LYS A 135 -8.13 5.40 -15.05
N ILE A 136 -6.85 5.68 -15.26
CA ILE A 136 -5.74 4.74 -14.99
C ILE A 136 -5.71 4.43 -13.49
N TRP A 137 -5.77 5.47 -12.67
CA TRP A 137 -5.78 5.39 -11.20
C TRP A 137 -7.21 5.31 -10.64
N GLU A 138 -8.13 4.63 -11.33
CA GLU A 138 -9.53 4.51 -10.91
C GLU A 138 -9.64 3.75 -9.58
N CYS A 139 -10.40 4.29 -8.63
CA CYS A 139 -10.63 3.62 -7.35
C CYS A 139 -11.91 2.78 -7.39
N ARG A 140 -11.77 1.49 -7.04
CA ARG A 140 -12.88 0.52 -6.98
C ARG A 140 -13.13 -0.04 -5.58
N CYS A 141 -12.76 0.72 -4.53
CA CYS A 141 -12.81 0.23 -3.15
C CYS A 141 -14.22 -0.04 -2.62
N GLY A 142 -15.26 0.53 -3.24
CA GLY A 142 -16.65 0.34 -2.82
C GLY A 142 -17.07 1.11 -1.57
N SER A 143 -16.22 1.96 -0.99
CA SER A 143 -16.60 2.85 0.11
C SER A 143 -17.69 3.83 -0.31
N LYS A 144 -18.61 4.17 0.61
CA LYS A 144 -19.62 5.22 0.42
C LYS A 144 -19.00 6.60 0.17
N ASN A 145 -17.79 6.82 0.70
CA ASN A 145 -17.03 8.07 0.55
C ASN A 145 -15.90 7.91 -0.48
N CYS A 146 -16.03 6.99 -1.44
CA CYS A 146 -15.04 6.80 -2.48
C CYS A 146 -14.89 8.08 -3.33
N THR A 147 -13.65 8.53 -3.54
CA THR A 147 -13.32 9.71 -4.36
C THR A 147 -13.29 9.41 -5.86
N GLY A 148 -13.47 8.14 -6.26
CA GLY A 148 -13.43 7.67 -7.64
C GLY A 148 -12.02 7.47 -8.22
N THR A 149 -10.97 7.88 -7.50
CA THR A 149 -9.58 7.71 -7.91
C THR A 149 -8.66 7.50 -6.71
N MET A 150 -7.58 6.74 -6.89
CA MET A 150 -6.55 6.50 -5.87
C MET A 150 -5.63 7.71 -5.66
N LEU A 151 -5.68 8.69 -6.57
CA LEU A 151 -4.89 9.91 -6.50
C LEU A 151 -5.37 10.81 -5.36
N GLN A 152 -4.43 11.31 -4.56
CA GLN A 152 -4.73 12.33 -3.55
C GLN A 152 -5.21 13.62 -4.22
N PRO A 153 -6.08 14.42 -3.58
CA PRO A 153 -6.45 15.75 -4.08
C PRO A 153 -5.21 16.65 -4.21
N LYS A 154 -5.16 17.47 -5.27
CA LYS A 154 -4.21 18.59 -5.32
C LYS A 154 -4.71 19.71 -4.40
N ARG A 155 -3.81 20.30 -3.61
CA ARG A 155 -4.10 21.50 -2.82
C ARG A 155 -4.35 22.70 -3.74
#